data_AF-A0A7U9NK62-F1
#
_entry.id   AF-A0A7U9NK62-F1
#
_cell.length_a   1.000
_cell.length_b   1.000
_cell.length_c   1.000
_cell.angle_alpha   90.00
_cell.angle_beta   90.00
_cell.angle_gamma   90.00
#
_symmetry.space_group_name_H-M   'P 1'
#
loop_
_entity.id
_entity.type
_entity.pdbx_description
1 polymer ?
#
loop_
_entity_poly.entity_id
_entity_poly.type
_entity_poly.pdbx_seq_one_letter_code
_entity_poly.pdbx_strand_id
1 'polypeptide(L)'
;MSDIYEEIRIFAEGEKEEAEKALQTEENQVCIKADSYIAKEIKYQTALLHHIFNRLNEISLSEEKGNISFTNYLISMVGQEKAKEILSMTQQEKENRLIIITGRQGPTGKSALKRILRKHGYWVLEPCECVEVVLNKELQQPIPDFTCLVD
;
A
#
# COMPACT_ATOMS: atom_id res chain seq x y z
N MET A 1 26.13 25.95 -11.20
CA MET A 1 26.28 24.99 -10.08
C MET A 1 24.87 24.69 -9.59
N SER A 2 24.06 24.04 -10.43
CA SER A 2 23.79 22.59 -10.53
C SER A 2 22.83 22.13 -9.43
N ASP A 3 21.53 22.32 -9.68
CA ASP A 3 20.38 21.94 -8.86
C ASP A 3 20.46 20.50 -8.31
N ILE A 4 21.21 19.62 -8.99
CA ILE A 4 21.54 18.26 -8.56
C ILE A 4 22.19 18.21 -7.17
N TYR A 5 23.08 19.15 -6.83
CA TYR A 5 23.72 19.14 -5.51
C TYR A 5 22.73 19.51 -4.39
N GLU A 6 21.73 20.35 -4.70
CA GLU A 6 20.69 20.71 -3.74
C GLU A 6 19.69 19.55 -3.57
N GLU A 7 19.33 18.86 -4.65
CA GLU A 7 18.49 17.66 -4.59
C GLU A 7 19.16 16.51 -3.80
N ILE A 8 20.45 16.26 -4.03
CA ILE A 8 21.22 15.27 -3.26
C ILE A 8 21.24 15.64 -1.77
N ARG A 9 21.35 16.93 -1.46
CA ARG A 9 21.36 17.42 -0.08
C ARG A 9 19.99 17.26 0.58
N ILE A 10 18.90 17.63 -0.10
CA ILE A 10 17.53 17.46 0.40
C ILE A 10 17.23 15.98 0.66
N PHE A 11 17.67 15.10 -0.24
CA PHE A 11 17.50 13.66 -0.06
C PHE A 11 18.27 13.14 1.17
N ALA A 12 19.54 13.52 1.32
CA ALA A 12 20.35 13.13 2.47
C ALA A 12 19.81 13.67 3.81
N GLU A 13 19.28 14.90 3.82
CA GLU A 13 18.59 15.47 4.98
C GLU A 13 17.31 14.69 5.30
N GLY A 14 16.54 14.27 4.28
CA GLY A 14 15.35 13.43 4.44
C GLY A 14 15.64 12.04 5.01
N GLU A 15 16.67 11.34 4.50
CA GLU A 15 17.08 10.03 5.04
C GLU A 15 17.51 10.12 6.50
N LYS A 16 18.21 11.20 6.86
CA LYS A 16 18.63 11.45 8.24
C LYS A 16 17.44 11.69 9.15
N GLU A 17 16.47 12.51 8.73
CA GLU A 17 15.26 12.80 9.51
C GLU A 17 14.39 11.54 9.67
N GLU A 18 14.33 10.68 8.65
CA GLU A 18 13.62 9.40 8.69
C GLU A 18 14.30 8.40 9.63
N ALA A 19 15.64 8.31 9.60
CA ALA A 19 16.42 7.49 10.52
C ALA A 19 16.28 7.96 11.99
N GLU A 20 16.30 9.27 12.24
CA GLU A 20 16.07 9.84 13.58
C GLU A 20 14.64 9.57 14.08
N LYS A 21 13.62 9.65 13.21
CA LYS A 21 12.25 9.26 13.54
C LYS A 21 12.14 7.76 13.83
N ALA A 22 12.80 6.91 13.05
CA ALA A 22 12.82 5.46 13.29
C ALA A 22 13.46 5.13 14.65
N LEU A 23 14.60 5.74 14.98
CA LEU A 23 15.27 5.62 16.27
C LEU A 23 14.39 6.11 17.43
N GLN A 24 13.72 7.26 17.30
CA GLN A 24 12.77 7.74 18.32
C GLN A 24 11.56 6.81 18.48
N THR A 25 11.16 6.12 17.41
CA THR A 25 10.08 5.13 17.45
C THR A 25 10.55 3.84 18.13
N GLU A 26 11.79 3.43 17.91
CA GLU A 26 12.45 2.30 18.58
C GLU A 26 12.73 2.56 20.07
N GLU A 27 13.17 3.76 20.45
CA GLU A 27 13.37 4.15 21.86
C GLU A 27 12.06 4.12 22.67
N ASN A 28 10.92 4.33 21.99
CA ASN A 28 9.59 4.21 22.60
C ASN A 28 9.00 2.80 22.55
N GLN A 29 9.72 1.81 22.01
CA GLN A 29 9.27 0.41 22.05
C GLN A 29 9.57 -0.20 23.41
N VAL A 30 8.50 -0.50 24.16
CA VAL A 30 8.59 -1.33 25.36
C VAL A 30 8.93 -2.76 24.92
N CYS A 31 10.17 -3.18 25.17
CA CYS A 31 10.62 -4.53 24.84
C CYS A 31 10.05 -5.53 25.86
N ILE A 32 8.91 -6.17 25.53
CA ILE A 32 8.28 -7.21 26.36
C ILE A 32 8.89 -8.56 25.99
N LYS A 33 9.49 -9.26 26.95
CA LYS A 33 10.00 -10.63 26.73
C LYS A 33 8.86 -11.54 26.30
N ALA A 34 9.03 -12.26 25.20
CA ALA A 34 7.98 -13.06 24.56
C ALA A 34 7.41 -14.18 25.47
N ASP A 35 8.19 -14.68 26.42
CA ASP A 35 7.82 -15.71 27.39
C ASP A 35 7.26 -15.17 28.71
N SER A 36 7.28 -13.84 28.89
CA SER A 36 6.76 -13.18 30.09
C SER A 36 5.26 -13.38 30.26
N TYR A 37 4.79 -13.30 31.50
CA TYR A 37 3.36 -13.30 31.82
C TYR A 37 2.60 -12.21 31.04
N ILE A 38 3.20 -11.02 30.92
CA ILE A 38 2.63 -9.88 30.19
C ILE A 38 2.45 -10.21 28.71
N ALA A 39 3.45 -10.82 28.06
CA ALA A 39 3.34 -11.24 26.66
C ALA A 39 2.26 -12.32 26.44
N LYS A 40 2.12 -13.26 27.39
CA LYS A 40 1.05 -14.29 27.34
C LYS A 40 -0.33 -13.67 27.49
N GLU A 41 -0.48 -12.72 28.41
CA GLU A 41 -1.75 -12.00 28.62
C GLU A 41 -2.12 -11.14 27.41
N ILE A 42 -1.16 -10.39 26.84
CA ILE A 42 -1.38 -9.64 25.59
C ILE A 42 -1.83 -10.59 24.47
N LYS A 43 -1.14 -11.71 24.28
CA LYS A 43 -1.52 -12.72 23.26
C LYS A 43 -2.93 -13.24 23.49
N TYR A 44 -3.30 -13.54 24.73
CA TYR A 44 -4.63 -14.02 25.08
C TYR A 44 -5.70 -12.96 24.80
N GLN A 45 -5.47 -11.72 25.24
CA GLN A 45 -6.38 -10.59 24.99
C GLN A 45 -6.54 -10.31 23.49
N THR A 46 -5.45 -10.32 22.72
CA THR A 46 -5.50 -10.19 21.26
C THR A 46 -6.30 -11.33 20.61
N ALA A 47 -6.12 -12.58 21.07
CA ALA A 47 -6.91 -13.71 20.57
C ALA A 47 -8.40 -13.57 20.88
N LEU A 48 -8.76 -13.13 22.10
CA LEU A 48 -10.14 -12.84 22.47
C LEU A 48 -10.73 -11.72 21.63
N LEU A 49 -9.99 -10.65 21.39
CA LEU A 49 -10.42 -9.54 20.53
C LEU A 49 -10.68 -10.02 19.10
N HIS A 50 -9.80 -10.82 18.52
CA HIS A 50 -10.03 -11.42 17.21
C HIS A 50 -11.27 -12.31 17.19
N HIS A 51 -11.49 -13.10 18.24
CA HIS A 51 -12.67 -13.95 18.34
C HIS A 51 -13.97 -13.12 18.43
N ILE A 52 -13.98 -12.09 19.27
CA ILE A 52 -15.11 -11.14 19.39
C ILE A 52 -15.35 -10.46 18.05
N PHE A 53 -14.32 -9.93 17.41
CA PHE A 53 -14.42 -9.24 16.13
C PHE A 53 -15.00 -10.16 15.04
N ASN A 54 -14.52 -11.40 14.94
CA ASN A 54 -15.05 -12.37 13.97
C ASN A 54 -16.51 -12.70 14.24
N ARG A 55 -16.88 -12.93 15.50
CA ARG A 55 -18.25 -13.21 15.90
C ARG A 55 -19.18 -12.01 15.65
N LEU A 56 -18.71 -10.79 15.89
CA LEU A 56 -19.43 -9.57 15.54
C LEU A 56 -19.64 -9.48 14.03
N ASN A 57 -18.62 -9.75 13.21
CA ASN A 57 -18.77 -9.79 11.75
C ASN A 57 -19.78 -10.85 11.29
N GLU A 58 -19.78 -12.05 11.89
CA GLU A 58 -20.76 -13.10 11.60
C GLU A 58 -22.18 -12.67 11.94
N ILE A 59 -22.38 -11.98 13.07
CA ILE A 59 -23.67 -11.41 13.46
C ILE A 59 -24.07 -10.28 12.50
N SER A 60 -23.15 -9.38 12.13
CA SER A 60 -23.37 -8.32 11.15
C SER A 60 -23.65 -8.84 9.73
N LEU A 61 -23.35 -10.11 9.43
CA LEU A 61 -23.76 -10.78 8.18
C LEU A 61 -25.20 -11.31 8.23
N SER A 62 -25.78 -11.43 9.44
CA SER A 62 -27.14 -11.97 9.69
C SER A 62 -28.22 -10.89 9.85
N GLU A 63 -27.83 -9.66 10.19
CA GLU A 63 -28.69 -8.47 10.07
C GLU A 63 -28.51 -7.86 8.68
N GLU A 64 -29.60 -7.38 8.06
CA GLU A 64 -29.66 -6.94 6.66
C GLU A 64 -28.41 -6.15 6.23
N LYS A 65 -27.69 -6.69 5.23
CA LYS A 65 -26.58 -6.00 4.57
C LYS A 65 -27.01 -4.57 4.22
N GLY A 66 -26.53 -3.61 4.98
CA GLY A 66 -26.22 -2.29 4.44
C GLY A 66 -25.14 -2.50 3.39
N ASN A 67 -25.53 -2.99 2.21
CA ASN A 67 -24.62 -3.35 1.13
C ASN A 67 -24.10 -2.02 0.58
N ILE A 68 -23.02 -1.50 1.18
CA ILE A 68 -22.37 -0.30 0.67
C ILE A 68 -21.94 -0.64 -0.75
N SER A 69 -22.56 0.03 -1.72
CA SER A 69 -22.21 -0.19 -3.12
C SER A 69 -20.73 0.11 -3.32
N PHE A 70 -20.08 -0.63 -4.23
CA PHE A 70 -18.68 -0.39 -4.57
C PHE A 70 -18.43 1.09 -4.93
N THR A 71 -19.38 1.72 -5.62
CA THR A 71 -19.37 3.14 -5.93
C THR A 71 -19.28 4.01 -4.67
N ASN A 72 -20.16 3.80 -3.68
CA ASN A 72 -20.17 4.59 -2.45
C ASN A 72 -18.89 4.38 -1.64
N TYR A 73 -18.39 3.15 -1.58
CA TYR A 73 -17.12 2.83 -0.93
C TYR A 73 -15.93 3.52 -1.60
N LEU A 74 -15.88 3.50 -2.93
CA LEU A 74 -14.77 4.11 -3.66
C LEU A 74 -14.79 5.64 -3.50
N ILE A 75 -15.97 6.26 -3.60
CA ILE A 75 -16.16 7.68 -3.37
C ILE A 75 -15.69 8.08 -1.96
N SER A 76 -16.01 7.30 -0.92
CA SER A 76 -15.59 7.62 0.44
C SER A 76 -14.08 7.49 0.64
N MET A 77 -13.43 6.58 -0.08
CA MET A 77 -11.98 6.34 0.04
C MET A 77 -11.10 7.32 -0.73
N VAL A 78 -11.46 7.65 -1.97
CA VAL A 78 -10.61 8.46 -2.87
C VAL A 78 -11.21 9.81 -3.26
N GLY A 79 -12.42 10.09 -2.80
CA GLY A 79 -13.18 11.29 -3.19
C GLY A 79 -13.91 11.14 -4.53
N GLN A 80 -14.85 12.05 -4.78
CA GLN A 80 -15.76 12.01 -5.93
C GLN A 80 -15.03 12.03 -7.28
N GLU A 81 -14.12 12.98 -7.47
CA GLU A 81 -13.42 13.18 -8.75
C GLU A 81 -12.60 11.95 -9.16
N LYS A 82 -11.80 11.42 -8.23
CA LYS A 82 -10.96 10.25 -8.49
C LYS A 82 -11.79 8.98 -8.63
N ALA A 83 -12.84 8.82 -7.84
CA ALA A 83 -13.76 7.70 -7.98
C ALA A 83 -14.45 7.70 -9.34
N LYS A 84 -14.89 8.87 -9.82
CA LYS A 84 -15.50 9.00 -11.16
C LYS A 84 -14.53 8.57 -12.26
N GLU A 85 -13.26 9.00 -12.20
CA GLU A 85 -12.22 8.59 -13.15
C GLU A 85 -12.04 7.07 -13.20
N ILE A 86 -12.00 6.42 -12.05
CA ILE A 86 -11.84 4.96 -11.95
C ILE A 86 -13.11 4.23 -12.41
N LEU A 87 -14.30 4.72 -12.02
CA LEU A 87 -15.57 4.09 -12.37
C LEU A 87 -15.92 4.25 -13.85
N SER A 88 -15.43 5.30 -14.51
CA SER A 88 -15.63 5.51 -15.95
C SER A 88 -14.77 4.63 -16.85
N MET A 89 -13.80 3.88 -16.29
CA MET A 89 -12.92 3.02 -17.08
C MET A 89 -13.70 1.88 -17.74
N THR A 90 -13.55 1.77 -19.06
CA THR A 90 -14.00 0.65 -19.87
C THR A 90 -13.23 -0.62 -19.55
N GLN A 91 -13.74 -1.79 -19.95
CA GLN A 91 -13.06 -3.07 -19.72
C GLN A 91 -11.64 -3.10 -20.33
N GLN A 92 -11.49 -2.57 -21.54
CA GLN A 92 -10.19 -2.45 -22.20
C GLN A 92 -9.23 -1.53 -21.42
N GLU A 93 -9.71 -0.42 -20.86
CA GLU A 93 -8.88 0.45 -20.02
C GLU A 93 -8.49 -0.24 -18.72
N LYS A 94 -9.38 -1.02 -18.09
CA LYS A 94 -9.06 -1.75 -16.86
C LYS A 94 -7.93 -2.76 -17.05
N GLU A 95 -7.82 -3.33 -18.25
CA GLU A 95 -6.79 -4.30 -18.62
C GLU A 95 -5.46 -3.63 -19.00
N ASN A 96 -5.51 -2.46 -19.64
CA ASN A 96 -4.32 -1.78 -20.19
C ASN A 96 -3.79 -0.64 -19.30
N ARG A 97 -4.57 -0.14 -18.35
CA ARG A 97 -4.21 1.00 -17.51
C ARG A 97 -3.94 0.54 -16.08
N LEU A 98 -2.70 0.68 -15.65
CA LEU A 98 -2.28 0.36 -14.29
C LEU A 98 -2.67 1.48 -13.33
N ILE A 99 -3.31 1.11 -12.21
CA ILE A 99 -3.53 2.00 -11.06
C ILE A 99 -2.44 1.72 -10.03
N ILE A 100 -1.65 2.74 -9.68
CA ILE A 100 -0.64 2.65 -8.62
C ILE A 100 -1.21 3.30 -7.37
N ILE A 101 -1.30 2.54 -6.28
CA ILE A 101 -1.76 3.04 -4.98
C ILE A 101 -0.54 3.40 -4.13
N THR A 102 -0.28 4.69 -3.97
CA THR A 102 0.81 5.24 -3.16
C THR A 102 0.29 5.82 -1.83
N GLY A 103 1.19 6.07 -0.89
CA GLY A 103 0.88 6.72 0.39
C GLY A 103 1.74 6.21 1.55
N ARG A 104 1.74 6.95 2.66
CA ARG A 104 2.56 6.66 3.86
C ARG A 104 2.39 5.23 4.35
N GLN A 105 3.45 4.62 4.87
CA GLN A 105 3.38 3.30 5.50
C GLN A 105 2.49 3.34 6.75
N GLY A 106 1.71 2.29 7.00
CA GLY A 106 0.77 2.21 8.12
C GLY A 106 -0.67 1.83 7.71
N PRO A 107 -1.63 1.88 8.65
CA PRO A 107 -3.02 1.44 8.46
C PRO A 107 -3.85 2.43 7.63
N THR A 108 -3.37 2.79 6.44
CA THR A 108 -3.97 3.79 5.56
C THR A 108 -4.95 3.21 4.54
N GLY A 109 -5.26 1.92 4.62
CA GLY A 109 -6.23 1.25 3.74
C GLY A 109 -5.76 0.92 2.32
N LYS A 110 -4.50 1.19 1.94
CA LYS A 110 -3.96 0.93 0.58
C LYS A 110 -4.19 -0.51 0.11
N SER A 111 -3.78 -1.49 0.93
CA SER A 111 -3.93 -2.90 0.58
C SER A 111 -5.39 -3.38 0.58
N ALA A 112 -6.25 -2.75 1.38
CA ALA A 112 -7.69 -3.01 1.36
C ALA A 112 -8.32 -2.49 0.05
N LEU A 113 -7.99 -1.26 -0.35
CA LEU A 113 -8.44 -0.66 -1.60
C LEU A 113 -7.95 -1.45 -2.82
N LYS A 114 -6.67 -1.87 -2.83
CA LYS A 114 -6.10 -2.74 -3.87
C LYS A 114 -6.93 -4.01 -4.06
N ARG A 115 -7.22 -4.71 -2.97
CA ARG A 115 -7.99 -5.96 -3.00
C ARG A 115 -9.39 -5.77 -3.58
N ILE A 116 -10.06 -4.68 -3.20
CA ILE A 116 -11.42 -4.38 -3.69
C ILE A 116 -11.38 -4.03 -5.18
N LEU A 117 -10.46 -3.15 -5.61
CA LEU A 117 -10.32 -2.79 -7.02
C LEU A 117 -9.99 -4.01 -7.89
N ARG A 118 -9.07 -4.88 -7.47
CA ARG A 118 -8.77 -6.13 -8.20
C ARG A 118 -10.00 -7.03 -8.34
N LYS A 119 -10.83 -7.16 -7.28
CA LYS A 119 -12.09 -7.91 -7.33
C LYS A 119 -13.08 -7.34 -8.35
N HIS A 120 -12.99 -6.05 -8.66
CA HIS A 120 -13.81 -5.36 -9.68
C HIS A 120 -13.12 -5.26 -11.06
N GLY A 121 -12.04 -6.03 -11.27
CA GLY A 121 -11.39 -6.21 -12.57
C GLY A 121 -10.33 -5.16 -12.93
N TYR A 122 -9.94 -4.30 -11.99
CA TYR A 122 -8.92 -3.27 -12.24
C TYR A 122 -7.51 -3.84 -12.09
N TRP A 123 -6.60 -3.44 -12.98
CA TRP A 123 -5.18 -3.72 -12.84
C TRP A 123 -4.53 -2.74 -11.85
N VAL A 124 -4.11 -3.24 -10.68
CA VAL A 124 -3.66 -2.41 -9.55
C VAL A 124 -2.41 -2.96 -8.89
N LEU A 125 -1.46 -2.09 -8.54
CA LEU A 125 -0.24 -2.41 -7.80
C LEU A 125 0.01 -1.41 -6.64
N GLU A 126 0.71 -1.88 -5.61
CA GLU A 126 1.34 -1.02 -4.60
C GLU A 126 2.85 -0.95 -4.89
N PRO A 127 3.51 0.22 -4.75
CA PRO A 127 4.94 0.37 -5.05
C PRO A 127 5.84 -0.62 -4.30
N CYS A 128 5.48 -1.00 -3.08
CA CYS A 128 6.24 -1.96 -2.28
C CYS A 128 6.25 -3.39 -2.86
N GLU A 129 5.41 -3.69 -3.85
CA GLU A 129 5.38 -4.97 -4.57
C GLU A 129 6.24 -4.95 -5.84
N CYS A 130 6.82 -3.80 -6.18
CA CYS A 130 7.57 -3.61 -7.42
C CYS A 130 9.08 -3.46 -7.13
N VAL A 131 9.89 -4.03 -8.02
CA VAL A 131 11.31 -3.67 -8.12
C VAL A 131 11.40 -2.52 -9.13
N GLU A 132 11.78 -1.33 -8.65
CA GLU A 132 12.00 -0.18 -9.53
C GLU A 132 13.37 -0.32 -10.23
N VAL A 133 13.35 -0.26 -11.55
CA VAL A 133 14.57 -0.24 -12.38
C VAL A 133 14.67 1.11 -13.06
N VAL A 134 15.70 1.88 -12.72
CA VAL A 134 15.92 3.23 -13.23
C VAL A 134 17.11 3.24 -14.21
N LEU A 135 16.86 3.62 -15.47
CA LEU A 135 17.87 3.68 -16.53
C LEU A 135 18.20 5.13 -16.87
N ASN A 136 19.10 5.75 -16.10
CA ASN A 136 19.44 7.17 -16.24
C ASN A 136 20.54 7.47 -17.28
N LYS A 137 21.10 6.45 -17.93
CA LYS A 137 22.18 6.63 -18.92
C LYS A 137 21.59 6.78 -20.32
N GLU A 138 21.93 7.87 -20.99
CA GLU A 138 21.57 8.09 -22.40
C GLU A 138 22.16 6.99 -23.29
N LEU A 139 21.34 6.51 -24.22
CA LEU A 139 21.76 5.54 -25.23
C LEU A 139 22.71 6.22 -26.21
N GLN A 140 23.98 5.83 -26.17
CA GLN A 140 24.99 6.29 -27.13
C GLN A 140 24.88 5.58 -28.49
N GLN A 141 24.15 4.46 -28.53
CA GLN A 141 23.92 3.64 -29.71
C GLN A 141 22.62 2.82 -29.54
N PRO A 142 22.00 2.33 -30.63
CA PRO A 142 20.83 1.45 -30.56
C PRO A 142 21.10 0.20 -29.72
N ILE A 143 20.11 -0.23 -28.93
CA ILE A 143 20.18 -1.47 -28.15
C ILE A 143 20.07 -2.65 -29.12
N PRO A 144 21.04 -3.58 -29.16
CA PRO A 144 20.91 -4.78 -29.97
C PRO A 144 19.73 -5.64 -29.48
N ASP A 145 18.98 -6.22 -30.43
CA ASP A 145 17.87 -7.09 -30.10
C ASP A 145 18.38 -8.46 -29.65
N PHE A 146 18.27 -8.73 -28.36
CA PHE A 146 18.63 -10.01 -27.76
C PHE A 146 17.40 -10.86 -27.42
N THR A 147 16.19 -10.49 -27.86
CA THR A 147 14.95 -11.22 -27.49
C THR A 147 14.96 -12.70 -27.88
N CYS A 148 15.72 -13.08 -28.91
CA CYS A 148 15.91 -14.47 -29.33
C CYS A 148 17.02 -15.23 -28.58
N LEU A 149 17.79 -14.54 -27.72
CA LEU A 149 18.96 -15.06 -27.02
C LEU A 149 18.82 -15.06 -25.50
N VAL A 150 17.74 -14.47 -24.97
CA VAL A 150 17.41 -14.48 -23.54
C VAL A 150 16.17 -15.35 -23.36
N ASP A 151 16.26 -16.33 -22.46
CA ASP A 151 15.19 -17.29 -22.12
C ASP A 151 13.95 -16.62 -21.48
#